data_AF-A0A380TMY1-F1
#
_entry.id   AF-A0A380TMY1-F1
#
_cell.length_a   1.000
_cell.length_b   1.000
_cell.length_c   1.000
_cell.angle_alpha   90.00
_cell.angle_beta   90.00
_cell.angle_gamma   90.00
#
_symmetry.space_group_name_H-M   'P 1'
#
loop_
_entity.id
_entity.type
_entity.pdbx_description
1 polymer ?
#
loop_
_entity_poly.entity_id
_entity_poly.type
_entity_poly.pdbx_seq_one_letter_code
_entity_poly.pdbx_strand_id
1 'polypeptide(L)' 'MGGTYFDDEQEIGPQGLALLRNVLADLFRDQANVSNTDEELGLAKELVALFKSGFRSEEELKAMIRRSSYLHHQNY' A
#
# COMPACT_ATOMS: atom_id res chain seq x y z
N MET A 1 3.24 -17.97 -6.31
CA MET A 1 1.81 -17.63 -6.50
C MET A 1 1.72 -16.12 -6.46
N GLY A 2 1.51 -15.48 -7.61
CA GLY A 2 1.35 -14.02 -7.69
C GLY A 2 -0.07 -13.67 -7.26
N GLY A 3 -0.26 -13.37 -5.98
CA GLY A 3 -1.49 -12.75 -5.53
C GLY A 3 -1.58 -11.37 -6.19
N THR A 4 -2.61 -11.14 -6.97
CA THR A 4 -2.95 -9.80 -7.45
C THR A 4 -3.44 -8.99 -6.25
N TYR A 5 -2.50 -8.39 -5.52
CA TYR A 5 -2.80 -7.45 -4.42
C TYR A 5 -3.56 -6.21 -4.92
N PHE A 6 -3.41 -5.92 -6.22
CA PHE A 6 -4.00 -4.80 -6.92
C PHE A 6 -4.86 -5.34 -8.06
N ASP A 7 -6.11 -5.71 -7.78
CA ASP A 7 -7.05 -6.21 -8.81
C ASP A 7 -7.60 -5.06 -9.69
N ASP A 8 -7.49 -3.82 -9.22
CA ASP A 8 -7.83 -2.58 -9.93
C ASP A 8 -6.87 -2.24 -11.09
N GLU A 9 -6.21 -3.24 -11.71
CA GLU A 9 -5.24 -3.04 -12.79
C GLU A 9 -5.82 -2.23 -13.96
N GLN A 10 -7.11 -2.40 -14.23
CA GLN A 10 -7.82 -1.68 -15.29
C GLN A 10 -8.10 -0.20 -14.97
N GLU A 11 -8.23 0.18 -13.69
CA GLU A 11 -8.53 1.56 -13.30
C GLU A 11 -7.27 2.39 -13.00
N ILE A 12 -6.22 1.73 -12.49
CA ILE A 12 -4.97 2.38 -12.07
C ILE A 12 -3.97 2.48 -13.24
N GLY A 13 -4.00 1.50 -14.13
CA GLY A 13 -3.06 1.35 -15.24
C GLY A 13 -1.67 0.84 -14.82
N PRO A 14 -0.85 0.38 -15.79
CA PRO A 14 0.41 -0.32 -15.52
C PRO A 14 1.44 0.55 -14.79
N GLN A 15 1.43 1.86 -15.02
CA GLN A 15 2.33 2.81 -14.37
C GLN A 15 1.97 3.03 -12.89
N GLY A 16 0.67 3.15 -12.58
CA GLY A 16 0.22 3.28 -11.19
C GLY A 16 0.42 1.99 -10.41
N LEU A 17 0.18 0.83 -11.02
CA LEU A 17 0.47 -0.46 -10.40
C LEU A 17 1.95 -0.63 -10.05
N ALA A 18 2.84 -0.26 -10.96
CA ALA A 18 4.28 -0.32 -10.71
C ALA A 18 4.67 0.57 -9.52
N LEU A 19 4.09 1.77 -9.42
CA LEU A 19 4.28 2.68 -8.30
C LEU A 19 3.80 2.04 -6.98
N LEU A 20 2.55 1.57 -6.94
CA LEU A 20 1.96 0.99 -5.73
C LEU A 20 2.72 -0.25 -5.26
N ARG A 21 3.16 -1.09 -6.19
CA ARG A 21 3.98 -2.26 -5.89
C ARG A 21 5.36 -1.89 -5.37
N ASN A 22 5.99 -0.83 -5.90
CA ASN A 22 7.26 -0.33 -5.40
C ASN A 22 7.13 0.21 -3.98
N VAL A 23 6.09 1.02 -3.73
CA VAL A 23 5.79 1.57 -2.40
C VAL A 23 5.50 0.46 -1.39
N LEU A 24 4.67 -0.51 -1.76
CA LEU A 24 4.35 -1.67 -0.93
C LEU A 24 5.64 -2.44 -0.58
N ALA A 25 6.44 -2.80 -1.57
CA ALA A 25 7.70 -3.51 -1.35
C ALA A 25 8.67 -2.75 -0.42
N ASP A 26 8.74 -1.42 -0.54
CA ASP A 26 9.57 -0.57 0.32
C ASP A 26 9.08 -0.55 1.77
N LEU A 27 7.75 -0.42 1.97
CA LEU A 27 7.12 -0.46 3.30
C LEU A 27 7.29 -1.83 3.98
N PHE A 28 7.25 -2.92 3.22
CA PHE A 28 7.46 -4.26 3.76
C PHE A 28 8.93 -4.61 4.01
N ARG A 29 9.83 -4.04 3.20
CA ARG A 29 11.27 -4.18 3.42
C ARG A 29 11.71 -3.59 4.76
N ASP A 30 11.09 -2.49 5.19
CA ASP A 30 11.32 -1.87 6.50
C ASP A 30 10.70 -2.70 7.66
N GLN A 31 9.61 -3.42 7.38
CA GLN A 31 8.83 -4.20 8.37
C GLN A 31 9.16 -5.71 8.41
N ALA A 32 10.28 -6.13 7.80
CA ALA A 32 10.65 -7.51 7.48
C ALA A 32 10.70 -8.53 8.65
N ASN A 33 10.29 -8.16 9.87
CA ASN A 33 10.30 -9.02 11.04
C ASN A 33 8.90 -9.42 11.56
N VAL A 34 7.78 -8.89 11.04
CA VAL A 34 6.45 -9.12 11.66
C VAL A 34 5.26 -9.25 10.69
N SER A 35 5.46 -9.15 9.37
CA SER A 35 4.34 -8.94 8.45
C SER A 35 3.43 -10.15 8.26
N ASN A 36 2.21 -10.09 8.80
CA ASN A 36 1.13 -11.01 8.44
C ASN A 36 0.63 -10.67 7.03
N THR A 37 0.32 -11.71 6.24
CA THR A 37 -0.23 -11.56 4.89
C THR A 37 -1.53 -10.75 4.84
N ASP A 38 -2.26 -10.68 5.96
CA ASP A 38 -3.46 -9.83 6.11
C ASP A 38 -3.12 -8.33 6.15
N GLU A 39 -2.04 -7.95 6.82
CA GLU A 39 -1.55 -6.57 6.86
C GLU A 39 -1.02 -6.12 5.48
N GLU A 40 -0.34 -7.02 4.75
CA GLU A 40 0.02 -6.80 3.33
C GLU A 40 -1.20 -6.47 2.47
N LEU A 41 -2.28 -7.22 2.64
CA LEU A 41 -3.50 -7.04 1.88
C LEU A 41 -4.23 -5.75 2.27
N GLY A 42 -4.24 -5.39 3.55
CA GLY A 42 -4.80 -4.13 4.05
C GLY A 42 -4.06 -2.91 3.48
N LEU A 43 -2.72 -2.94 3.54
CA LEU A 43 -1.88 -1.85 3.04
C LEU A 43 -1.98 -1.70 1.52
N ALA A 44 -2.06 -2.81 0.77
CA ALA A 44 -2.30 -2.75 -0.67
C ALA A 44 -3.63 -2.07 -1.02
N LYS A 45 -4.71 -2.39 -0.30
CA LYS A 45 -6.03 -1.74 -0.49
C LYS A 45 -6.00 -0.25 -0.14
N GLU A 46 -5.33 0.14 0.93
CA GLU A 46 -5.19 1.56 1.28
C GLU A 46 -4.38 2.32 0.22
N LEU A 47 -3.31 1.73 -0.32
CA LEU A 47 -2.54 2.32 -1.40
C LEU A 47 -3.39 2.59 -2.64
N VAL A 48 -4.25 1.64 -3.02
CA VAL A 48 -5.23 1.83 -4.11
C VAL A 48 -6.19 2.97 -3.81
N ALA A 49 -6.76 3.00 -2.60
CA ALA A 49 -7.70 4.04 -2.20
C ALA A 49 -7.07 5.44 -2.25
N LEU A 50 -5.83 5.57 -1.79
CA LEU A 50 -5.06 6.82 -1.88
C LEU A 50 -4.79 7.18 -3.34
N PHE A 51 -4.37 6.22 -4.17
CA PHE A 51 -4.15 6.47 -5.59
C PHE A 51 -5.41 6.95 -6.31
N LYS A 52 -6.57 6.30 -6.03
CA LYS A 52 -7.89 6.72 -6.54
C LYS A 52 -8.31 8.08 -5.99
N SER A 53 -7.89 8.43 -4.77
CA SER A 53 -8.10 9.76 -4.17
C SER A 53 -7.25 10.87 -4.80
N GLY A 54 -6.28 10.53 -5.66
CA GLY A 54 -5.46 11.49 -6.41
C GLY A 54 -3.99 11.53 -6.02
N PHE A 55 -3.54 10.71 -5.06
CA PHE A 55 -2.13 10.63 -4.68
C PHE A 55 -1.33 9.87 -5.74
N ARG A 56 -0.34 10.52 -6.36
CA ARG A 56 0.48 9.93 -7.45
C ARG A 56 1.97 9.82 -7.17
N SER A 57 2.39 10.15 -5.95
CA SER A 57 3.81 10.16 -5.55
C SER A 57 4.08 9.10 -4.49
N GLU A 58 5.23 8.42 -4.57
CA GLU A 58 5.63 7.42 -3.57
C GLU A 58 5.70 8.02 -2.15
N GLU A 59 6.27 9.21 -2.02
CA GLU A 59 6.45 9.89 -0.73
C GLU A 59 5.11 10.20 -0.06
N GLU A 60 4.13 10.68 -0.83
CA GLU A 60 2.78 10.97 -0.34
C GLU A 60 2.05 9.70 0.09
N LEU A 61 2.12 8.66 -0.75
CA LEU A 61 1.53 7.35 -0.46
C LEU A 61 2.13 6.76 0.83
N LYS A 62 3.47 6.76 0.96
CA LYS A 62 4.17 6.29 2.17
C LYS A 62 3.78 7.11 3.40
N ALA A 63 3.74 8.43 3.29
CA ALA A 63 3.38 9.32 4.40
C ALA A 63 1.94 9.08 4.88
N MET A 64 0.99 8.92 3.95
CA MET A 64 -0.41 8.69 4.27
C MET A 64 -0.64 7.30 4.86
N ILE A 65 -0.06 6.26 4.26
CA ILE A 65 -0.12 4.89 4.78
C ILE A 65 0.46 4.81 6.18
N ARG A 66 1.66 5.38 6.39
CA ARG A 66 2.31 5.39 7.70
C ARG A 66 1.43 6.08 8.74
N ARG A 67 0.81 7.21 8.38
CA ARG A 67 -0.16 7.91 9.25
C ARG A 67 -1.37 7.04 9.57
N SER A 68 -1.89 6.30 8.60
CA SER A 68 -3.04 5.41 8.76
C SER A 68 -2.73 4.21 9.67
N SER A 69 -1.56 3.56 9.48
CA SER A 69 -1.09 2.47 10.34
C SER A 69 -0.83 2.93 11.79
N TYR A 70 -0.30 4.14 11.99
CA TYR A 70 -0.14 4.72 13.33
C TYR A 70 -1.49 4.96 14.02
N LEU A 71 -2.52 5.37 13.28
CA LEU A 71 -3.86 5.58 13.82
C LEU A 71 -4.54 4.26 14.21
N HIS A 72 -4.26 3.17 13.50
CA HIS A 72 -4.82 1.85 13.82
C HIS A 72 -4.18 1.21 15.07
N HIS A 73 -2.93 1.57 15.40
CA HIS A 73 -2.23 1.09 16.60
C HIS A 73 -2.66 1.81 17.90
N GLN A 74 -3.33 2.98 17.82
CA GLN A 74 -3.72 3.76 19.00
C GLN A 74 -5.05 3.33 19.66
N ASN A 75 -5.66 2.23 19.22
CA ASN A 75 -6.95 1.79 19.74
C ASN A 75 -6.91 0.48 20.54
N TYR A 76 -5.81 0.22 21.26
CA TYR A 76 -5.70 -0.90 22.21
C TYR A 76 -5.46 -0.42 23.64
#